data_AF-A0A7J7ZYA1-F1
#
_entry.id   AF-A0A7J7ZYA1-F1
#
_cell.length_a   1.000
_cell.length_b   1.000
_cell.length_c   1.000
_cell.angle_alpha   90.00
_cell.angle_beta   90.00
_cell.angle_gamma   90.00
#
_symmetry.space_group_name_H-M   'P 1'
#
loop_
_entity.id
_entity.type
_entity.pdbx_description
1 polymer ?
#
loop_
_entity_poly.entity_id
_entity_poly.type
_entity_poly.pdbx_seq_one_letter_code
_entity_poly.pdbx_strand_id
1 'polypeptide(L)'
;MIQKLVNLAKSRDVEATWELMFNDEKMNFTENRAVLHVALWSGSNTTILVDGKDEMPEVNRVIQKMKFCCQYIGGGDWEGYSGKPITDDNNIVIIGSDRGPLMVTEALKLYSWRRSQGLVCLNH
;
A
#
# COMPACT_ATOMS: atom_id res chain seq x y z
N MET A 1 20.03 -6.21 -28.84
CA MET A 1 18.99 -6.91 -28.04
C MET A 1 18.02 -5.91 -27.43
N ILE A 2 18.48 -4.94 -26.63
CA ILE A 2 17.63 -3.91 -25.97
C ILE A 2 16.74 -3.14 -26.96
N GLN A 3 17.27 -2.71 -28.11
CA GLN A 3 16.46 -1.98 -29.11
C GLN A 3 15.25 -2.76 -29.61
N LYS A 4 15.35 -4.10 -29.72
CA LYS A 4 14.22 -4.94 -30.15
C LYS A 4 13.11 -4.97 -29.10
N LEU A 5 13.48 -4.97 -27.81
CA LEU A 5 12.53 -4.93 -26.70
C LEU A 5 11.84 -3.56 -26.61
N VAL A 6 12.59 -2.47 -26.77
CA VAL A 6 12.02 -1.11 -26.80
C VAL A 6 11.05 -0.95 -27.98
N ASN A 7 11.41 -1.44 -29.16
CA ASN A 7 10.52 -1.37 -30.32
C ASN A 7 9.25 -2.21 -30.12
N LEU A 8 9.36 -3.36 -29.45
CA LEU A 8 8.18 -4.17 -29.09
C LEU A 8 7.27 -3.45 -28.08
N ALA A 9 7.84 -2.78 -27.07
CA ALA A 9 7.06 -2.00 -26.12
C ALA A 9 6.31 -0.84 -26.82
N LYS A 10 6.98 -0.16 -27.75
CA LYS A 10 6.37 0.89 -28.58
C LYS A 10 5.26 0.35 -29.48
N SER A 11 5.46 -0.81 -30.12
CA SER A 11 4.42 -1.43 -30.97
C SER A 11 3.23 -1.98 -30.19
N ARG A 12 3.26 -1.92 -28.85
CA ARG A 12 2.18 -2.36 -27.95
C ARG A 12 1.58 -1.20 -27.15
N ASP A 13 1.98 0.03 -27.45
CA ASP A 13 1.47 1.24 -26.81
C ASP A 13 1.51 1.19 -25.27
N VAL A 14 2.63 0.68 -24.74
CA VAL A 14 2.86 0.59 -23.29
C VAL A 14 2.81 1.98 -22.65
N GLU A 15 3.30 3.00 -23.35
CA GLU A 15 3.25 4.41 -22.91
C GLU A 15 1.81 4.93 -22.79
N ALA A 16 0.95 4.64 -23.78
CA ALA A 16 -0.47 5.00 -23.68
C ALA A 16 -1.16 4.26 -22.52
N THR A 17 -0.86 2.97 -22.34
CA THR A 17 -1.42 2.17 -21.24
C THR A 17 -1.01 2.73 -19.86
N TRP A 18 0.21 3.24 -19.76
CA TRP A 18 0.68 3.93 -18.56
C TRP A 18 -0.12 5.21 -18.29
N GLU A 19 -0.38 6.04 -19.30
CA GLU A 19 -1.19 7.26 -19.15
C GLU A 19 -2.62 6.96 -18.69
N LEU A 20 -3.25 5.89 -19.22
CA LEU A 20 -4.57 5.43 -18.77
C LEU A 20 -4.58 5.14 -17.26
N MET A 21 -3.51 4.56 -16.73
CA MET A 21 -3.39 4.23 -15.29
C MET A 21 -3.38 5.48 -14.40
N PHE A 22 -2.91 6.63 -14.89
CA PHE A 22 -2.87 7.89 -14.10
C PHE A 22 -4.12 8.75 -14.24
N ASN A 23 -4.92 8.52 -15.29
CA ASN A 23 -6.09 9.33 -15.64
C ASN A 23 -7.43 8.68 -15.28
N ASP A 24 -7.45 7.69 -14.37
CA ASP A 24 -8.67 7.00 -13.91
C ASP A 24 -9.45 6.26 -15.00
N GLU A 25 -8.75 5.88 -16.06
CA GLU A 25 -9.35 5.07 -17.10
C GLU A 25 -9.62 3.66 -16.56
N LYS A 26 -10.78 3.10 -16.89
CA LYS A 26 -11.25 1.78 -16.43
C LYS A 26 -10.54 0.66 -17.18
N MET A 27 -9.21 0.60 -17.03
CA MET A 27 -8.32 -0.34 -17.72
C MET A 27 -8.48 -1.78 -17.26
N ASN A 28 -9.04 -2.02 -16.07
CA ASN A 28 -9.52 -3.34 -15.69
C ASN A 28 -10.89 -3.56 -16.34
N PHE A 29 -10.86 -3.93 -17.62
CA PHE A 29 -12.05 -4.06 -18.45
C PHE A 29 -13.01 -5.14 -17.95
N THR A 30 -12.50 -6.20 -17.29
CA THR A 30 -13.32 -7.29 -16.77
C THR A 30 -14.16 -6.89 -15.56
N GLU A 31 -13.64 -5.99 -14.72
CA GLU A 31 -14.34 -5.52 -13.52
C GLU A 31 -14.88 -4.09 -13.68
N ASN A 32 -14.60 -3.46 -14.81
CA ASN A 32 -14.92 -2.06 -15.12
C ASN A 32 -14.43 -1.09 -14.01
N ARG A 33 -13.15 -1.21 -13.65
CA ARG A 33 -12.52 -0.45 -12.55
C ARG A 33 -11.22 0.22 -12.99
N ALA A 34 -10.93 1.37 -12.39
CA ALA A 34 -9.61 2.00 -12.48
C ALA A 34 -8.58 1.21 -11.66
N VAL A 35 -7.31 1.30 -12.04
CA VAL A 35 -6.18 0.65 -11.36
C VAL A 35 -5.23 1.73 -10.84
N LEU A 36 -5.46 2.19 -9.61
CA LEU A 36 -4.83 3.41 -9.08
C LEU A 36 -3.92 3.18 -7.86
N HIS A 37 -3.20 2.06 -7.82
CA HIS A 37 -2.22 1.83 -6.75
C HIS A 37 -1.14 2.92 -6.68
N VAL A 38 -0.84 3.57 -7.82
CA VAL A 38 0.07 4.73 -7.90
C VAL A 38 -0.41 5.93 -7.08
N ALA A 39 -1.73 6.07 -6.85
CA ALA A 39 -2.28 7.14 -6.02
C ALA A 39 -1.77 7.07 -4.57
N LEU A 40 -1.54 5.85 -4.06
CA LEU A 40 -1.07 5.61 -2.69
C LEU A 40 0.37 6.08 -2.45
N TRP A 41 1.16 6.25 -3.51
CA TRP A 41 2.55 6.72 -3.45
C TRP A 41 2.76 8.08 -4.11
N SER A 42 1.73 8.60 -4.79
CA SER A 42 1.75 9.95 -5.33
C SER A 42 1.87 10.93 -4.17
N GLY A 43 2.77 11.90 -4.28
CA GLY A 43 2.95 12.92 -3.26
C GLY A 43 1.65 13.69 -3.02
N SER A 44 1.50 14.30 -1.85
CA SER A 44 0.28 15.00 -1.42
C SER A 44 -0.21 16.13 -2.34
N ASN A 45 0.61 16.54 -3.32
CA ASN A 45 0.33 17.61 -4.27
C ASN A 45 -0.13 17.11 -5.65
N THR A 46 -0.42 15.82 -5.78
CA THR A 46 -0.98 15.26 -7.01
C THR A 46 -2.50 15.25 -6.89
N THR A 47 -3.22 15.60 -7.95
CA THR A 47 -4.68 15.42 -8.04
C THR A 47 -4.94 14.16 -8.85
N ILE A 48 -5.73 13.24 -8.30
CA ILE A 48 -6.14 12.01 -8.97
C ILE A 48 -7.64 11.91 -8.81
N LEU A 49 -8.35 12.07 -9.93
CA LEU A 49 -9.80 12.02 -9.97
C LEU A 49 -10.24 10.57 -10.12
N VAL A 50 -11.26 10.13 -9.37
CA VAL A 50 -11.95 8.86 -9.57
C VAL A 50 -13.43 9.15 -9.78
N ASP A 51 -13.98 8.77 -10.93
CA ASP A 51 -15.35 9.12 -11.34
C ASP A 51 -15.65 10.63 -11.16
N GLY A 52 -14.64 11.48 -11.44
CA GLY A 52 -14.72 12.94 -11.35
C GLY A 52 -14.53 13.54 -9.95
N LYS A 53 -14.22 12.74 -8.93
CA LYS A 53 -13.93 13.19 -7.56
C LYS A 53 -12.46 13.03 -7.23
N ASP A 54 -11.83 14.07 -6.67
CA ASP A 54 -10.45 13.95 -6.18
C ASP A 54 -10.41 13.02 -4.95
N GLU A 55 -9.69 11.90 -5.07
CA GLU A 55 -9.56 10.90 -4.01
C GLU A 55 -8.33 11.12 -3.12
N MET A 56 -7.42 12.01 -3.52
CA MET A 56 -6.19 12.27 -2.78
C MET A 56 -6.40 12.80 -1.35
N PRO A 57 -7.45 13.61 -1.04
CA PRO A 57 -7.77 13.95 0.34
C PRO A 57 -8.05 12.73 1.23
N GLU A 58 -8.74 11.72 0.69
CA GLU A 58 -9.10 10.52 1.44
C GLU A 58 -7.90 9.59 1.64
N VAL A 59 -7.09 9.41 0.58
CA VAL A 59 -5.82 8.68 0.66
C VAL A 59 -4.92 9.30 1.74
N ASN A 60 -4.73 10.63 1.70
CA ASN A 60 -3.92 11.34 2.68
C ASN A 60 -4.50 11.22 4.10
N ARG A 61 -5.82 11.27 4.26
CA ARG A 61 -6.49 11.10 5.56
C ARG A 61 -6.18 9.73 6.17
N VAL A 62 -6.23 8.66 5.37
CA VAL A 62 -5.90 7.30 5.83
C VAL A 62 -4.41 7.18 6.16
N ILE A 63 -3.52 7.72 5.34
CA ILE A 63 -2.07 7.75 5.61
C ILE A 63 -1.78 8.46 6.95
N GLN A 64 -2.40 9.60 7.22
CA GLN A 64 -2.23 10.31 8.49
C GLN A 64 -2.79 9.52 9.67
N LYS A 65 -3.97 8.87 9.50
CA LYS A 65 -4.54 8.00 10.53
C LYS A 65 -3.61 6.83 10.86
N MET A 66 -3.02 6.19 9.84
CA MET A 66 -2.04 5.11 10.03
C MET A 66 -0.78 5.61 10.74
N LYS A 67 -0.26 6.78 10.35
CA LYS A 67 0.89 7.40 11.02
C LYS A 67 0.64 7.63 12.51
N PHE A 68 -0.51 8.23 12.84
CA PHE A 68 -0.91 8.46 14.23
C PHE A 68 -1.01 7.14 15.00
N CYS A 69 -1.68 6.14 14.43
CA CYS A 69 -1.82 4.82 15.03
C CYS A 69 -0.45 4.18 15.34
N CYS A 70 0.45 4.14 14.36
CA CYS A 70 1.79 3.56 14.53
C CYS A 70 2.61 4.30 15.59
N GLN A 71 2.50 5.63 15.65
CA GLN A 71 3.19 6.43 16.67
C GLN A 71 2.63 6.15 18.07
N TYR A 72 1.32 6.05 18.20
CA TYR A 72 0.64 5.82 19.47
C TYR A 72 0.92 4.42 20.03
N ILE A 73 0.91 3.40 19.17
CA ILE A 73 1.29 2.02 19.53
C ILE A 73 2.79 1.94 19.84
N GLY A 74 3.65 2.44 18.95
CA GLY A 74 5.11 2.40 19.13
C GLY A 74 5.62 3.24 20.31
N GLY A 75 4.88 4.30 20.69
CA GLY A 75 5.14 5.12 21.87
C GLY A 75 4.74 4.45 23.19
N GLY A 76 3.92 3.40 23.14
CA GLY A 76 3.38 2.74 24.32
C GLY A 76 2.21 3.47 24.97
N ASP A 77 1.71 4.54 24.35
CA ASP A 77 0.54 5.29 24.81
C ASP A 77 -0.76 4.50 24.60
N TRP A 78 -0.75 3.53 23.69
CA TRP A 78 -1.86 2.59 23.53
C TRP A 78 -1.73 1.41 24.49
N GLU A 79 -2.58 1.41 25.52
CA GLU A 79 -2.70 0.32 26.48
C GLU A 79 -3.82 -0.66 26.13
N GLY A 80 -3.58 -1.94 26.37
CA GLY A 80 -4.63 -2.97 26.33
C GLY A 80 -5.54 -2.91 27.55
N TYR A 81 -6.52 -3.81 27.62
CA TYR A 81 -7.51 -3.88 28.71
C TYR A 81 -6.90 -3.90 30.13
N SER A 82 -5.69 -4.44 30.28
CA SER A 82 -5.00 -4.52 31.58
C SER A 82 -4.19 -3.27 31.96
N GLY A 83 -4.26 -2.18 31.18
CA GLY A 83 -3.46 -0.97 31.39
C GLY A 83 -1.97 -1.16 31.05
N LYS A 84 -1.65 -2.16 30.22
CA LYS A 84 -0.28 -2.44 29.78
C LYS A 84 -0.11 -2.04 28.31
N PRO A 85 1.03 -1.44 27.93
CA PRO A 85 1.32 -1.13 26.53
C PRO A 85 1.25 -2.37 25.64
N ILE A 86 0.82 -2.18 24.40
CA ILE A 86 0.85 -3.23 23.37
C ILE A 86 2.31 -3.54 23.01
N THR A 87 2.69 -4.81 23.08
CA THR A 87 4.07 -5.27 22.77
C THR A 87 4.17 -6.08 21.50
N ASP A 88 3.12 -6.83 21.17
CA ASP A 88 3.10 -7.79 20.08
C ASP A 88 1.94 -7.47 19.14
N ASP A 89 2.23 -7.49 17.84
CA ASP A 89 1.29 -7.22 16.77
C ASP A 89 1.02 -8.50 15.96
N ASN A 90 -0.19 -9.03 16.10
CA ASN A 90 -0.63 -10.18 15.32
C ASN A 90 -1.49 -9.70 14.15
N ASN A 91 -0.97 -9.85 12.94
CA ASN A 91 -1.75 -9.60 11.73
C ASN A 91 -2.59 -10.84 11.38
N ILE A 92 -3.91 -10.70 11.34
CA ILE A 92 -4.85 -11.78 10.97
C ILE A 92 -5.42 -11.45 9.59
N VAL A 93 -5.04 -12.24 8.57
CA VAL A 93 -5.32 -11.92 7.17
C VAL A 93 -5.62 -13.16 6.33
N ILE A 94 -6.34 -12.97 5.22
CA ILE A 94 -6.62 -13.99 4.21
C ILE A 94 -5.79 -13.71 2.95
N ILE A 95 -4.88 -14.64 2.62
CA ILE A 95 -4.05 -14.83 1.41
C ILE A 95 -3.46 -13.56 0.75
N GLY A 96 -4.30 -12.72 0.11
CA GLY A 96 -3.84 -11.56 -0.68
C GLY A 96 -3.27 -10.43 0.16
N SER A 97 -3.71 -10.29 1.41
CA SER A 97 -3.29 -9.22 2.32
C SER A 97 -2.08 -9.56 3.20
N ASP A 98 -1.48 -10.76 3.02
CA ASP A 98 -0.44 -11.28 3.93
C ASP A 98 0.99 -11.13 3.38
N ARG A 99 1.20 -11.50 2.12
CA ARG A 99 2.55 -11.58 1.54
C ARG A 99 3.25 -10.23 1.44
N GLY A 100 2.51 -9.16 1.17
CA GLY A 100 3.06 -7.81 1.10
C GLY A 100 3.63 -7.35 2.45
N PRO A 101 2.82 -7.32 3.53
CA PRO A 101 3.28 -6.99 4.87
C PRO A 101 4.45 -7.85 5.32
N LEU A 102 4.36 -9.18 5.22
CA LEU A 102 5.42 -10.10 5.65
C LEU A 102 6.75 -9.84 4.92
N MET A 103 6.70 -9.66 3.60
CA MET A 103 7.90 -9.35 2.81
C MET A 103 8.53 -8.04 3.26
N VAL A 104 7.74 -6.98 3.46
CA VAL A 104 8.26 -5.66 3.84
C VAL A 104 8.82 -5.67 5.27
N THR A 105 8.14 -6.33 6.22
CA THR A 105 8.61 -6.42 7.62
C THR A 105 9.91 -7.22 7.72
N GLU A 106 10.04 -8.31 6.98
CA GLU A 106 11.30 -9.08 6.95
C GLU A 106 12.42 -8.31 6.24
N ALA A 107 12.15 -7.67 5.10
CA ALA A 107 13.16 -6.88 4.38
C ALA A 107 13.67 -5.68 5.19
N LEU A 108 12.80 -5.06 6.00
CA LEU A 108 13.11 -3.86 6.79
C LEU A 108 13.36 -4.16 8.27
N LYS A 109 13.67 -5.40 8.63
CA LYS A 109 13.89 -5.82 10.02
C LYS A 109 14.94 -4.99 10.77
N LEU A 110 15.97 -4.49 10.08
CA LEU A 110 16.99 -3.60 10.67
C LEU A 110 16.45 -2.22 11.09
N TYR A 111 15.33 -1.79 10.50
CA TYR A 111 14.63 -0.55 10.83
C TYR A 111 13.43 -0.78 11.75
N SER A 112 13.14 -2.04 12.10
CA SER A 112 12.04 -2.39 12.98
C SER A 112 12.34 -1.98 14.43
N TRP A 113 11.28 -1.65 15.17
CA TRP A 113 11.39 -1.51 16.61
C TRP A 113 11.76 -2.87 17.22
N ARG A 114 12.84 -2.88 18.01
CA ARG A 114 13.49 -4.07 18.62
C ARG A 114 12.57 -4.92 19.53
N ARG A 115 11.30 -4.54 19.70
CA ARG A 115 10.29 -5.23 20.52
C ARG A 115 9.34 -6.15 19.74
N SER A 116 9.24 -6.01 18.41
CA SER A 116 8.36 -6.87 17.59
C SER A 116 9.05 -8.19 17.22
N GLN A 117 8.93 -9.20 18.07
CA GLN A 117 9.25 -10.58 17.70
C GLN A 117 7.97 -11.40 17.64
N GLY A 118 7.35 -11.46 16.46
CA GLY A 118 6.33 -12.49 16.21
C GLY A 118 5.24 -12.07 15.24
N LEU A 119 5.55 -11.99 13.95
CA LEU A 119 4.50 -12.22 12.95
C LEU A 119 4.13 -13.70 13.00
N VAL A 120 3.03 -14.05 13.67
CA VAL A 120 2.47 -15.40 13.64
C VAL A 120 1.49 -15.50 12.47
N CYS A 121 1.95 -16.01 11.32
CA CYS A 121 1.05 -16.46 10.27
C CYS A 121 0.33 -17.74 10.74
N LEU A 122 -0.98 -17.64 10.97
CA LEU A 122 -1.84 -18.82 11.13
C LEU A 122 -2.06 -19.45 9.76
N ASN A 123 -1.19 -20.39 9.39
CA ASN A 123 -1.46 -21.31 8.29
C ASN A 123 -2.39 -22.43 8.81
N HIS A 124 -3.58 -22.54 8.23
CA HIS A 124 -4.33 -23.80 8.21
C HIS A 124 -3.96 -24.59 6.96
#